data_AF-F9MNW5-F1
#
_entry.id   AF-F9MNW5-F1
#
_cell.length_a   1.000
_cell.length_b   1.000
_cell.length_c   1.000
_cell.angle_alpha   90.00
_cell.angle_beta   90.00
_cell.angle_gamma   90.00
#
_symmetry.space_group_name_H-M   'P 1'
#
loop_
_entity.id
_entity.type
_entity.pdbx_description
1 polymer ?
#
loop_
_entity_poly.entity_id
_entity_poly.type
_entity_poly.pdbx_seq_one_letter_code
_entity_poly.pdbx_strand_id
1 'polypeptide(L)' 'MKELDVVRLKEDYREISKGTKGTVVLLYDDKNCEVEFFDKDGDTIDVVMTPLKKTRINRVILIEFKLL' A
#
# COMPACT_ATOMS: atom_id res chain seq x y z
N MET A 1 -18.02 -2.46 -7.82
CA MET A 1 -16.69 -1.97 -7.43
C MET A 1 -15.91 -3.16 -6.89
N LYS A 2 -14.76 -3.53 -7.45
CA LYS A 2 -13.91 -4.57 -6.85
C LYS A 2 -13.08 -3.90 -5.78
N GLU A 3 -13.27 -4.26 -4.52
CA GLU A 3 -12.33 -3.87 -3.46
C GLU A 3 -11.00 -4.58 -3.73
N LEU A 4 -9.94 -3.79 -3.85
CA LEU A 4 -8.56 -4.27 -3.93
C LEU A 4 -8.03 -4.50 -2.51
N ASP A 5 -6.91 -5.22 -2.40
CA ASP A 5 -6.36 -5.60 -1.09
C ASP A 5 -6.00 -4.36 -0.24
N VAL A 6 -6.51 -4.35 1.00
CA VAL A 6 -6.19 -3.33 2.01
C VAL A 6 -4.78 -3.58 2.54
N VAL A 7 -3.98 -2.53 2.61
CA VAL A 7 -2.62 -2.57 3.11
C VAL A 7 -2.42 -1.61 4.27
N ARG A 8 -1.34 -1.80 5.02
CA ARG A 8 -0.90 -0.89 6.07
C ARG A 8 0.60 -0.66 5.95
N LEU A 9 1.01 0.59 6.12
CA LEU A 9 2.41 0.98 6.07
C LEU A 9 3.16 0.41 7.29
N LYS A 10 4.32 -0.21 7.10
CA LYS A 10 5.09 -0.85 8.19
C LYS A 10 6.02 0.09 8.95
N GLU A 11 6.48 1.15 8.30
CA GLU A 11 7.47 2.12 8.77
C GLU A 11 7.12 3.48 8.17
N ASP A 12 7.53 4.58 8.80
CA ASP A 12 7.25 5.91 8.25
C ASP A 12 7.86 6.04 6.84
N TYR A 13 7.10 6.62 5.90
CA TYR A 13 7.53 6.86 4.54
C TYR A 13 7.15 8.27 4.13
N ARG A 14 8.16 9.14 3.98
CA ARG A 14 7.96 10.58 3.75
C ARG A 14 7.02 11.16 4.83
N GLU A 15 5.96 11.85 4.44
CA GLU A 15 4.90 12.36 5.33
C GLU A 15 3.88 11.30 5.81
N ILE A 16 3.95 10.05 5.33
CA ILE A 16 2.99 9.00 5.68
C ILE A 16 3.50 8.23 6.91
N SER A 17 2.76 8.31 8.01
CA SER A 17 3.13 7.62 9.25
C SER A 17 2.89 6.11 9.16
N LYS A 18 3.71 5.34 9.88
CA LYS A 18 3.53 3.91 10.11
C LYS A 18 2.11 3.59 10.56
N GLY A 19 1.56 2.52 10.01
CA GLY A 19 0.22 2.03 10.31
C GLY A 19 -0.89 2.68 9.49
N THR A 20 -0.59 3.73 8.71
CA THR A 20 -1.54 4.36 7.78
C THR A 20 -2.10 3.31 6.82
N LYS A 21 -3.43 3.34 6.67
CA LYS A 21 -4.15 2.43 5.80
C LYS A 21 -4.02 2.89 4.36
N GLY A 22 -3.83 1.94 3.46
CA GLY A 22 -3.94 2.18 2.04
C GLY A 22 -4.71 1.07 1.32
N THR A 23 -4.93 1.27 0.04
CA THR A 23 -5.56 0.31 -0.86
C THR A 23 -4.67 0.21 -2.10
N VAL A 24 -4.37 -1.02 -2.54
CA VAL A 24 -3.76 -1.19 -3.86
C VAL A 24 -4.76 -0.68 -4.90
N VAL A 25 -4.41 0.22 -5.80
CA VAL A 25 -5.33 0.76 -6.82
C VAL A 25 -5.03 0.22 -8.22
N LEU A 26 -3.78 -0.18 -8.47
CA LEU A 26 -3.35 -0.71 -9.75
C LEU A 26 -2.21 -1.72 -9.59
N LEU A 27 -2.21 -2.77 -10.41
CA LEU A 27 -1.14 -3.77 -10.50
C LEU A 27 -0.46 -3.66 -11.88
N TYR A 28 0.87 -3.61 -11.88
CA TYR A 28 1.69 -3.56 -13.09
C TYR A 28 2.51 -4.84 -13.21
N ASP A 29 2.23 -5.64 -14.25
CA ASP A 29 2.97 -6.83 -14.67
C ASP A 29 3.39 -7.77 -13.51
N ASP A 30 2.56 -7.88 -12.47
CA ASP A 30 2.83 -8.62 -11.23
C ASP A 30 4.13 -8.22 -10.47
N LYS A 31 4.78 -7.13 -10.89
CA LYS A 31 6.08 -6.67 -10.36
C LYS A 31 5.94 -5.43 -9.49
N ASN A 32 5.05 -4.52 -9.84
CA ASN A 32 4.80 -3.28 -9.11
C ASN A 32 3.31 -3.08 -8.90
N CYS A 33 2.97 -2.21 -7.96
CA CYS A 33 1.61 -1.78 -7.72
C CYS A 33 1.59 -0.32 -7.26
N GLU A 34 0.48 0.36 -7.50
CA GLU A 34 0.18 1.64 -6.87
C GLU A 34 -0.66 1.39 -5.62
N VAL A 35 -0.30 2.06 -4.54
CA VAL A 35 -1.04 2.09 -3.28
C VAL A 35 -1.47 3.51 -3.02
N GLU A 36 -2.77 3.72 -2.91
CA GLU A 36 -3.34 4.97 -2.42
C GLU A 36 -3.44 4.91 -0.89
N PHE A 37 -2.88 5.89 -0.20
CA PHE A 37 -2.94 6.03 1.26
C PHE A 37 -3.95 7.09 1.67
N PHE A 38 -4.64 6.84 2.78
CA PHE A 38 -5.72 7.71 3.27
C PHE A 38 -5.45 8.19 4.69
N ASP A 39 -5.90 9.40 5.00
CA ASP A 39 -5.90 9.90 6.36
C ASP A 39 -7.09 9.35 7.18
N LYS A 40 -7.25 9.87 8.39
CA LYS A 40 -8.31 9.44 9.32
C LYS A 40 -9.72 9.83 8.87
N ASP A 41 -9.84 10.85 8.02
CA ASP A 41 -11.11 11.37 7.51
C ASP A 41 -11.47 10.70 6.16
N GLY A 42 -10.53 9.93 5.60
CA GLY A 42 -10.68 9.16 4.37
C GLY A 42 -10.16 9.89 3.14
N ASP A 43 -9.50 11.03 3.32
CA ASP A 43 -8.91 11.81 2.24
C ASP A 43 -7.58 11.20 1.80
N THR A 44 -7.30 11.26 0.50
CA THR A 44 -6.06 10.74 -0.07
C THR A 44 -4.88 11.60 0.39
N ILE A 45 -3.88 10.95 0.99
CA ILE A 45 -2.61 11.56 1.36
C ILE A 45 -1.67 11.55 0.14
N ASP A 46 -1.44 10.37 -0.44
CA ASP A 46 -0.55 10.17 -1.59
C ASP A 46 -0.84 8.83 -2.30
N VAL A 47 -0.36 8.71 -3.54
CA VAL A 47 -0.35 7.47 -4.32
C VAL A 47 1.10 7.06 -4.58
N VAL A 48 1.50 5.92 -4.01
CA VAL A 48 2.88 5.43 -4.06
C VAL A 48 2.98 4.21 -4.94
N MET A 49 3.82 4.28 -5.97
CA MET A 49 4.25 3.09 -6.71
C MET A 49 5.32 2.32 -5.92
N THR A 50 5.10 1.03 -5.73
CA THR A 50 6.00 0.16 -4.97
C THR A 50 6.09 -1.23 -5.60
N PRO A 51 7.24 -1.91 -5.48
CA PRO A 51 7.35 -3.31 -5.88
C PRO A 51 6.34 -4.19 -5.15
N LEU A 52 5.73 -5.11 -5.89
CA LEU A 52 4.81 -6.10 -5.34
C LEU A 52 5.61 -7.25 -4.72
N LYS A 53 5.82 -7.20 -3.40
CA LYS A 53 6.44 -8.29 -2.66
C LYS A 53 5.35 -9.21 -2.11
N LYS A 54 5.14 -10.37 -2.74
CA LYS A 54 4.10 -11.33 -2.35
C LYS A 54 4.54 -12.13 -1.11
N THR A 55 4.35 -11.59 0.10
CA THR A 55 4.32 -12.41 1.33
C THR A 55 2.87 -12.61 1.75
N ARG A 56 2.30 -13.76 1.41
CA ARG A 56 0.94 -14.14 1.82
C ARG A 56 0.97 -14.66 3.25
N ILE A 57 0.46 -13.87 4.19
CA ILE A 57 0.02 -14.35 5.50
C ILE A 57 -1.44 -13.92 5.63
N ASN A 58 -2.37 -14.88 5.63
CA ASN A 58 -3.81 -14.69 5.88
C ASN A 58 -4.48 -13.52 5.12
N ARG A 59 -4.67 -13.64 3.80
CA ARG A 59 -5.49 -12.72 2.96
C ARG A 59 -5.14 -11.22 3.06
N VAL A 60 -3.98 -10.87 3.60
CA VAL A 60 -3.43 -9.51 3.59
C VAL A 60 -2.16 -9.57 2.75
N ILE A 61 -2.12 -8.81 1.65
CA ILE A 61 -0.86 -8.60 0.93
C ILE A 61 0.00 -7.68 1.80
N LEU A 62 1.07 -8.24 2.37
CA LEU A 62 2.08 -7.44 3.04
C LEU A 62 2.99 -6.81 1.99
N ILE A 63 2.75 -5.55 1.67
CA ILE A 63 3.68 -4.76 0.86
C ILE A 63 4.77 -4.24 1.79
N GLU A 64 5.99 -4.76 1.63
CA GLU A 64 7.18 -4.19 2.25
C GLU A 64 7.74 -3.10 1.34
N PHE A 65 7.65 -1.86 1.79
CA PHE A 65 8.38 -0.76 1.21
C PHE A 65 9.85 -0.96 1.55
N LYS A 66 10.66 -1.37 0.56
CA LYS A 66 12.11 -1.41 0.71
C LYS A 66 12.64 -0.07 0.19
N LEU A 67 13.19 0.73 1.09
CA LEU A 67 13.94 1.95 0.74
C LEU A 67 15.04 1.58 -0.27
N LEU A 68 15.14 2.34 -1.37
CA LEU A 68 16.30 2.32 -2.27
C LEU A 68 17.50 2.96 -1.58
#